data_AF-A0A9D7DHP5-F1
#
_entry.id   AF-A0A9D7DHP5-F1
#
_cell.length_a   1.000
_cell.length_b   1.000
_cell.length_c   1.000
_cell.angle_alpha   90.00
_cell.angle_beta   90.00
_cell.angle_gamma   90.00
#
_symmetry.space_group_name_H-M   'P 1'
#
loop_
_entity.id
_entity.type
_entity.pdbx_description
1 polymer ?
#
loop_
_entity_poly.entity_id
_entity_poly.type
_entity_poly.pdbx_seq_one_letter_code
_entity_poly.pdbx_strand_id
1 'polypeptide(L)'
;MFDAQLDAFAPYLSWVSEPGIRLIRTADLNGDGAQDLILAHSDSIVTWFANLLPATNTSSIELTPFDTLCVFGDPYPLEHALPSDGTWSGEGVSLNFFTPSGPGDFELTYVVSDPVSGCPMSATQTITAMMEPEITLVSGDPDECALDPLQYTASPSGGAWSGITDATGMVDRSCAARPSSGEVTYSMDAVNGGNCLGAVIS
;
A
#
# COMPACT_ATOMS: atom_id res chain seq x y z
N MET A 1 12.24 -33.53 -15.44
CA MET A 1 10.90 -33.33 -14.85
C MET A 1 11.15 -32.49 -13.62
N PHE A 2 10.62 -31.26 -13.60
CA PHE A 2 10.73 -30.38 -12.44
C PHE A 2 9.90 -31.01 -11.32
N ASP A 3 10.49 -31.18 -10.14
CA ASP A 3 9.76 -31.50 -8.92
C ASP A 3 10.09 -30.41 -7.91
N ALA A 4 9.05 -29.77 -7.43
CA ALA A 4 9.07 -28.66 -6.50
C ALA A 4 8.70 -29.20 -5.11
N GLN A 5 9.33 -28.66 -4.07
CA GLN A 5 9.33 -29.10 -2.67
C GLN A 5 10.39 -30.15 -2.34
N LEU A 6 11.50 -29.71 -1.74
CA LEU A 6 12.07 -30.27 -0.51
C LEU A 6 13.19 -29.34 -0.02
N ASP A 7 12.95 -28.71 1.13
CA ASP A 7 13.99 -28.17 2.01
C ASP A 7 14.92 -29.31 2.46
N ALA A 8 15.93 -29.63 1.66
CA ALA A 8 17.12 -30.38 2.07
C ALA A 8 18.02 -30.53 0.85
N PHE A 9 19.29 -30.14 0.99
CA PHE A 9 20.31 -30.46 -0.01
C PHE A 9 20.30 -31.96 -0.31
N ALA A 10 20.12 -32.32 -1.58
CA ALA A 10 20.18 -33.69 -2.08
C ALA A 10 21.59 -34.31 -1.84
N PRO A 11 21.71 -35.65 -1.72
CA PRO A 11 22.97 -36.30 -1.42
C PRO A 11 24.06 -36.01 -2.47
N TYR A 12 25.27 -35.78 -1.96
CA TYR A 12 26.51 -35.60 -2.72
C TYR A 12 26.67 -36.69 -3.79
N LEU A 13 26.66 -36.30 -5.06
CA LEU A 13 27.09 -37.14 -6.18
C LEU A 13 28.51 -36.76 -6.59
N SER A 14 29.46 -37.68 -6.46
CA SER A 14 30.79 -37.53 -7.04
C SER A 14 30.84 -38.21 -8.41
N TRP A 15 31.13 -37.42 -9.44
CA TRP A 15 31.67 -37.94 -10.70
C TRP A 15 33.14 -37.57 -10.75
N VAL A 16 34.00 -38.56 -10.99
CA VAL A 16 35.44 -38.32 -11.19
C VAL A 16 35.60 -37.70 -12.58
N SER A 17 35.92 -36.41 -12.66
CA SER A 17 36.22 -35.75 -13.94
C SER A 17 37.64 -35.18 -13.90
N GLU A 18 38.60 -35.94 -14.45
CA GLU A 18 39.96 -35.50 -14.84
C GLU A 18 40.79 -34.80 -13.73
N PRO A 19 42.11 -34.62 -13.85
CA PRO A 19 42.91 -33.98 -12.80
C PRO A 19 42.64 -32.47 -12.85
N GLY A 20 41.58 -32.03 -12.18
CA GLY A 20 41.09 -30.67 -12.36
C GLY A 20 40.56 -30.05 -11.10
N ILE A 21 39.51 -30.62 -10.49
CA ILE A 21 38.80 -29.99 -9.37
C ILE A 21 39.09 -30.77 -8.08
N ARG A 22 39.59 -30.06 -7.06
CA ARG A 22 39.88 -30.62 -5.72
C ARG A 22 38.81 -30.27 -4.69
N LEU A 23 38.13 -29.13 -4.83
CA LEU A 23 37.15 -28.65 -3.86
C LEU A 23 35.99 -27.95 -4.56
N ILE A 24 34.78 -28.21 -4.05
CA ILE A 24 33.58 -27.45 -4.39
C ILE A 24 33.01 -26.91 -3.08
N ARG A 25 32.71 -25.60 -3.05
CA ARG A 25 32.07 -24.92 -1.93
C ARG A 25 31.07 -23.89 -2.46
N THR A 26 30.14 -23.52 -1.59
CA THR A 26 29.26 -22.38 -1.80
C THR A 26 29.47 -21.36 -0.67
N ALA A 27 29.48 -20.07 -1.02
CA ALA A 27 29.60 -18.95 -0.08
C ALA A 27 29.16 -17.67 -0.79
N ASP A 28 28.59 -16.71 -0.07
CA ASP A 28 28.32 -15.36 -0.60
C ASP A 28 29.65 -14.58 -0.63
N LEU A 29 30.26 -14.43 -1.81
CA LEU A 29 31.56 -13.78 -1.97
C LEU A 29 31.46 -12.29 -2.35
N ASN A 30 30.30 -11.86 -2.86
CA ASN A 30 30.07 -10.48 -3.31
C ASN A 30 29.17 -9.68 -2.34
N GLY A 31 28.63 -10.31 -1.29
CA GLY A 31 27.82 -9.68 -0.27
C GLY A 31 26.38 -9.40 -0.70
N ASP A 32 25.87 -10.11 -1.72
CA ASP A 32 24.51 -9.92 -2.22
C ASP A 32 23.48 -10.83 -1.52
N GLY A 33 23.88 -11.66 -0.56
CA GLY A 33 22.97 -12.54 0.17
C GLY A 33 22.54 -13.78 -0.61
N ALA A 34 23.06 -14.01 -1.82
CA ALA A 34 22.94 -15.24 -2.57
C ALA A 34 24.26 -16.04 -2.48
N GLN A 35 24.18 -17.37 -2.34
CA GLN A 35 25.39 -18.18 -2.32
C GLN A 35 25.99 -18.30 -3.74
N ASP A 36 27.28 -18.00 -3.87
CA ASP A 36 28.07 -18.25 -5.08
C ASP A 36 28.67 -19.66 -5.09
N LEU A 37 29.17 -20.09 -6.25
CA LEU A 37 29.89 -21.36 -6.41
C LEU A 37 31.40 -21.11 -6.54
N ILE A 38 32.18 -21.88 -5.78
CA ILE A 38 33.65 -21.84 -5.77
C ILE A 38 34.19 -23.22 -6.14
N LEU A 39 35.05 -23.26 -7.16
CA LEU A 39 35.80 -24.44 -7.55
C LEU A 39 37.29 -24.20 -7.30
N ALA A 40 37.91 -25.02 -6.45
CA ALA A 40 39.36 -25.03 -6.30
C ALA A 40 39.94 -26.13 -7.19
N HIS A 41 40.87 -25.74 -8.07
CA HIS A 41 41.48 -26.62 -9.04
C HIS A 41 42.82 -27.18 -8.53
N SER A 42 43.26 -28.30 -9.11
CA SER A 42 44.53 -28.96 -8.75
C SER A 42 45.78 -28.19 -9.18
N ASP A 43 45.63 -27.21 -10.06
CA ASP A 43 46.65 -26.29 -10.57
C ASP A 43 46.73 -24.98 -9.76
N SER A 44 46.09 -24.92 -8.58
CA SER A 44 46.01 -23.74 -7.71
C SER A 44 45.17 -22.59 -8.25
N ILE A 45 44.36 -22.81 -9.29
CA ILE A 45 43.35 -21.84 -9.73
C ILE A 45 42.09 -21.97 -8.88
N VAL A 46 41.48 -20.84 -8.53
CA VAL A 46 40.13 -20.80 -7.96
C VAL A 46 39.22 -20.14 -8.97
N THR A 47 38.19 -20.85 -9.40
CA THR A 47 37.14 -20.31 -10.27
C THR A 47 35.94 -19.96 -9.43
N TRP A 48 35.51 -18.71 -9.53
CA TRP A 48 34.30 -18.21 -8.90
C TRP A 48 33.21 -18.04 -9.96
N PHE A 49 32.04 -18.60 -9.67
CA PHE A 49 30.82 -18.35 -10.43
C PHE A 49 29.86 -17.57 -9.54
N ALA A 50 29.72 -16.28 -9.85
CA ALA A 50 28.76 -15.41 -9.18
C ALA A 50 27.34 -15.90 -9.44
N ASN A 51 26.53 -15.97 -8.38
CA ASN A 51 25.11 -16.21 -8.48
C ASN A 51 24.42 -14.90 -8.84
N LEU A 52 24.04 -14.75 -10.11
CA LEU A 52 23.38 -13.54 -10.61
C LEU A 52 21.86 -13.52 -10.37
N LEU A 53 21.34 -14.43 -9.53
CA LEU A 53 19.96 -14.33 -9.08
C LEU A 53 19.83 -13.08 -8.19
N PRO A 54 18.73 -12.33 -8.28
CA PRO A 54 18.53 -11.19 -7.41
C PRO A 54 18.56 -11.68 -5.95
N ALA A 55 19.45 -11.08 -5.16
CA ALA A 55 19.47 -11.12 -3.70
C ALA A 55 18.04 -11.22 -3.13
N THR A 56 17.62 -12.40 -2.66
CA THR A 56 16.29 -12.54 -2.03
C THR A 56 16.31 -12.14 -0.55
N ASN A 57 17.47 -11.74 -0.02
CA ASN A 57 17.68 -11.41 1.40
C ASN A 57 18.15 -9.96 1.56
N THR A 58 17.41 -9.00 1.01
CA THR A 58 17.65 -7.59 1.30
C THR A 58 17.04 -7.26 2.67
N SER A 59 17.88 -6.80 3.61
CA SER A 59 17.44 -6.25 4.90
C SER A 59 16.80 -4.86 4.70
N SER A 60 15.60 -4.83 4.10
CA SER A 60 14.78 -3.62 4.03
C SER A 60 13.30 -3.97 4.23
N ILE A 61 12.54 -2.99 4.70
CA ILE A 61 11.08 -3.02 4.70
C ILE A 61 10.63 -2.10 3.59
N GLU A 62 9.87 -2.64 2.64
CA GLU A 62 9.20 -1.86 1.60
C GLU A 62 7.73 -1.71 1.97
N LEU A 63 7.24 -0.48 1.99
CA LEU A 63 5.84 -0.18 2.29
C LEU A 63 5.16 0.43 1.06
N THR A 64 4.06 -0.17 0.63
CA THR A 64 3.19 0.44 -0.38
C THR A 64 2.24 1.43 0.30
N PRO A 65 1.90 2.57 -0.31
CA PRO A 65 0.95 3.51 0.29
C PRO A 65 -0.44 2.88 0.47
N PHE A 66 -1.06 3.11 1.62
CA PHE A 66 -2.47 2.80 1.82
C PHE A 66 -3.38 3.68 0.97
N ASP A 67 -4.51 3.12 0.56
CA ASP A 67 -5.63 3.89 0.05
C ASP A 67 -6.41 4.54 1.19
N THR A 68 -7.23 5.54 0.86
CA THR A 68 -8.16 6.14 1.83
C THR A 68 -9.36 5.23 2.06
N LEU A 69 -9.74 5.08 3.33
CA LEU A 69 -10.79 4.18 3.78
C LEU A 69 -12.03 4.90 4.29
N CYS A 70 -13.15 4.18 4.34
CA CYS A 70 -14.35 4.57 5.04
C CYS A 70 -14.38 4.08 6.49
N VAL A 71 -14.82 4.96 7.39
CA VAL A 71 -15.02 4.65 8.81
C VAL A 71 -16.00 3.50 9.03
N PHE A 72 -17.08 3.45 8.24
CA PHE A 72 -18.10 2.41 8.32
C PHE A 72 -18.00 1.38 7.18
N GLY A 73 -16.81 1.24 6.59
CA GLY A 73 -16.52 0.18 5.62
C GLY A 73 -16.15 -1.13 6.30
N ASP A 74 -15.87 -2.15 5.49
CA ASP A 74 -15.39 -3.43 5.99
C ASP A 74 -13.96 -3.31 6.55
N PRO A 75 -13.53 -4.22 7.47
CA PRO A 75 -12.15 -4.28 7.93
C PRO A 75 -11.17 -4.40 6.76
N TYR A 76 -10.15 -3.55 6.76
CA TYR A 76 -9.21 -3.42 5.64
C TYR A 76 -7.96 -4.31 5.88
N PRO A 77 -7.63 -5.23 4.96
CA PRO A 77 -6.45 -6.09 5.10
C PRO A 77 -5.14 -5.30 4.90
N LEU A 78 -4.17 -5.50 5.80
CA LEU A 78 -2.88 -4.78 5.78
C LEU A 78 -1.80 -5.55 5.02
N GLU A 79 -1.99 -5.72 3.71
CA GLU A 79 -1.05 -6.43 2.81
C GLU A 79 -0.03 -5.48 2.14
N HIS A 80 0.32 -4.38 2.82
CA HIS A 80 1.09 -3.25 2.28
C HIS A 80 2.56 -3.22 2.69
N ALA A 81 3.11 -4.36 3.11
CA ALA A 81 4.49 -4.48 3.53
C ALA A 81 5.17 -5.70 2.90
N LEU A 82 6.44 -5.54 2.53
CA LEU A 82 7.36 -6.61 2.19
C LEU A 82 8.59 -6.54 3.12
N PRO A 83 9.08 -7.68 3.66
CA PRO A 83 8.49 -9.03 3.61
C PRO A 83 7.08 -9.10 4.22
N SER A 84 6.23 -10.07 3.87
CA SER A 84 4.80 -10.10 4.25
C SER A 84 4.48 -10.94 5.49
N ASP A 85 5.50 -11.45 6.18
CA ASP A 85 5.41 -12.40 7.30
C ASP A 85 5.49 -11.73 8.68
N GLY A 86 5.54 -10.40 8.72
CA GLY A 86 5.50 -9.60 9.94
C GLY A 86 4.10 -9.28 10.43
N THR A 87 4.04 -8.36 11.38
CA THR A 87 2.81 -7.99 12.10
C THR A 87 2.62 -6.49 12.10
N TRP A 88 1.40 -6.06 11.81
CA TRP A 88 0.96 -4.68 11.97
C TRP A 88 0.42 -4.44 13.37
N SER A 89 0.65 -3.22 13.86
CA SER A 89 0.14 -2.72 15.15
C SER A 89 -0.23 -1.24 15.04
N GLY A 90 -1.10 -0.78 15.94
CA GLY A 90 -1.64 0.58 15.94
C GLY A 90 -3.07 0.59 16.46
N GLU A 91 -3.64 1.79 16.61
CA GLU A 91 -5.06 1.93 16.91
C GLU A 91 -5.90 1.31 15.78
N GLY A 92 -6.97 0.57 16.13
CA GLY A 92 -7.84 -0.06 15.13
C GLY A 92 -7.26 -1.31 14.46
N VAL A 93 -6.02 -1.71 14.76
CA VAL A 93 -5.41 -2.91 14.16
C VAL A 93 -5.70 -4.17 14.99
N SER A 94 -6.22 -5.21 14.35
CA SER A 94 -6.40 -6.53 14.92
C SER A 94 -6.19 -7.61 13.86
N LEU A 95 -5.36 -8.62 14.16
CA LEU A 95 -5.08 -9.74 13.25
C LEU A 95 -4.64 -9.32 11.82
N ASN A 96 -3.83 -8.27 11.69
CA ASN A 96 -3.43 -7.65 10.41
C ASN A 96 -4.60 -7.07 9.58
N PHE A 97 -5.75 -6.80 10.21
CA PHE A 97 -6.82 -5.98 9.66
C PHE A 97 -6.88 -4.64 10.40
N PHE A 98 -7.17 -3.57 9.67
CA PHE A 98 -7.44 -2.26 10.24
C PHE A 98 -8.94 -1.96 10.21
N THR A 99 -9.47 -1.52 11.35
CA THR A 99 -10.83 -1.01 11.52
C THR A 99 -10.75 0.35 12.20
N PRO A 100 -11.03 1.46 11.49
CA PRO A 100 -10.94 2.80 12.06
C PRO A 100 -11.97 3.02 13.18
N SER A 101 -11.56 3.72 14.24
CA SER A 101 -12.45 4.10 15.36
C SER A 101 -13.28 5.38 15.07
N GLY A 102 -12.88 6.13 14.05
CA GLY A 102 -13.47 7.39 13.61
C GLY A 102 -12.70 7.97 12.42
N PRO A 103 -13.12 9.14 11.89
CA PRO A 103 -12.38 9.79 10.82
C PRO A 103 -11.07 10.36 11.33
N GLY A 104 -10.01 10.30 10.51
CA GLY A 104 -8.69 10.82 10.84
C GLY A 104 -7.55 10.03 10.23
N ASP A 105 -6.35 10.42 10.61
CA ASP A 105 -5.09 9.76 10.23
C ASP A 105 -4.62 8.87 11.38
N PHE A 106 -4.25 7.64 11.05
CA PHE A 106 -3.82 6.61 11.99
C PHE A 106 -2.40 6.14 11.62
N GLU A 107 -1.43 6.33 12.52
CA GLU A 107 -0.08 5.81 12.33
C GLU A 107 -0.05 4.31 12.68
N LEU A 108 0.31 3.48 11.71
CA LEU A 108 0.47 2.05 11.87
C LEU A 108 1.95 1.68 11.84
N THR A 109 2.34 0.71 12.67
CA THR A 109 3.70 0.19 12.75
C THR A 109 3.74 -1.25 12.29
N TYR A 110 4.60 -1.54 11.30
CA TYR A 110 4.93 -2.88 10.85
C TYR A 110 6.23 -3.35 11.53
N VAL A 111 6.22 -4.59 12.04
CA VAL A 111 7.39 -5.24 12.64
C VAL A 111 7.61 -6.60 12.00
N VAL A 112 8.85 -6.88 11.59
CA VAL A 112 9.26 -8.15 10.97
C VAL A 112 10.67 -8.51 11.44
N SER A 113 11.02 -9.81 11.41
CA SER A 113 12.39 -10.23 11.66
C SER A 113 13.24 -10.01 10.40
N ASP A 114 14.43 -9.42 10.58
CA ASP A 114 15.44 -9.33 9.54
C ASP A 114 15.82 -10.74 9.05
N PRO A 115 15.70 -11.04 7.75
CA PRO A 115 15.96 -12.38 7.22
C PRO A 115 17.44 -12.80 7.30
N VAL A 116 18.36 -11.85 7.48
CA VAL A 116 19.81 -12.06 7.56
C VAL A 116 20.28 -12.14 9.01
N SER A 117 19.88 -11.19 9.85
CA SER A 117 20.35 -11.06 11.24
C SER A 117 19.42 -11.67 12.28
N GLY A 118 18.14 -11.91 11.95
CA GLY A 118 17.11 -12.35 12.88
C GLY A 118 16.66 -11.29 13.90
N CYS A 119 17.30 -10.11 13.89
CA CYS A 119 16.91 -8.97 14.73
C CYS A 119 15.59 -8.36 14.21
N PRO A 120 14.77 -7.75 15.08
CA PRO A 120 13.56 -7.07 14.63
C PRO A 120 13.89 -5.82 13.81
N MET A 121 13.17 -5.63 12.71
CA MET A 121 13.08 -4.41 11.92
C MET A 121 11.67 -3.82 12.07
N SER A 122 11.55 -2.49 11.95
CA SER A 122 10.26 -1.82 12.01
C SER A 122 10.16 -0.66 11.02
N ALA A 123 8.96 -0.42 10.49
CA ALA A 123 8.65 0.75 9.69
C ALA A 123 7.24 1.27 10.02
N THR A 124 6.98 2.55 9.78
CA THR A 124 5.69 3.18 10.05
C THR A 124 5.06 3.71 8.77
N GLN A 125 3.72 3.69 8.72
CA GLN A 125 2.95 4.34 7.67
C GLN A 125 1.61 4.84 8.21
N THR A 126 1.14 5.97 7.69
CA THR A 126 -0.16 6.54 8.02
C THR A 126 -1.23 5.99 7.08
N ILE A 127 -2.34 5.53 7.66
CA ILE A 127 -3.58 5.23 6.95
C ILE A 127 -4.63 6.28 7.29
N THR A 128 -5.40 6.73 6.29
CA THR A 128 -6.45 7.73 6.47
C THR A 128 -7.82 7.09 6.36
N ALA A 129 -8.69 7.38 7.33
CA ALA A 129 -10.10 7.03 7.29
C ALA A 129 -10.97 8.29 7.25
N MET A 130 -11.98 8.29 6.38
CA MET A 130 -12.95 9.36 6.23
C MET A 130 -14.35 8.88 6.58
N MET A 131 -15.23 9.82 6.91
CA MET A 131 -16.66 9.58 7.07
C MET A 131 -17.42 10.09 5.83
N GLU A 132 -18.70 9.73 5.72
CA GLU A 132 -19.61 10.34 4.77
C GLU A 132 -19.47 11.88 4.80
N PRO A 133 -19.26 12.52 3.63
CA PRO A 133 -19.10 13.95 3.59
C PRO A 133 -20.38 14.67 4.02
N GLU A 134 -20.26 15.81 4.68
CA GLU A 134 -21.39 16.71 4.93
C GLU A 134 -21.29 17.91 3.99
N ILE A 135 -22.39 18.22 3.27
CA ILE A 135 -22.47 19.41 2.41
C ILE A 135 -23.16 20.55 3.17
N THR A 136 -22.50 21.69 3.22
CA THR A 136 -22.99 22.90 3.90
C THR A 136 -23.04 24.08 2.93
N LEU A 137 -24.16 24.79 2.90
CA LEU A 137 -24.27 26.07 2.21
C LEU A 137 -23.56 27.16 3.04
N VAL A 138 -22.58 27.84 2.45
CA VAL A 138 -21.79 28.86 3.14
C VAL A 138 -22.12 30.29 2.72
N SER A 139 -22.71 30.48 1.54
CA SER A 139 -23.19 31.80 1.11
C SER A 139 -24.31 31.72 0.08
N GLY A 140 -25.14 32.76 0.10
CA GLY A 140 -26.33 32.88 -0.73
C GLY A 140 -27.59 32.39 -0.01
N ASP A 141 -28.70 32.45 -0.74
CA ASP A 141 -30.01 32.00 -0.27
C ASP A 141 -30.62 31.09 -1.35
N PRO A 142 -30.83 29.80 -1.10
CA PRO A 142 -31.33 28.88 -2.11
C PRO A 142 -32.76 29.23 -2.56
N ASP A 143 -33.51 29.98 -1.77
CA ASP A 143 -34.89 30.36 -2.04
C ASP A 143 -35.01 31.65 -2.87
N GLU A 144 -33.91 32.40 -3.05
CA GLU A 144 -33.87 33.64 -3.81
C GLU A 144 -33.05 33.55 -5.09
N CYS A 145 -33.64 33.97 -6.22
CA CYS A 145 -32.89 34.16 -7.45
C CYS A 145 -32.07 35.45 -7.36
N ALA A 146 -30.75 35.35 -7.47
CA ALA A 146 -29.82 36.49 -7.39
C ALA A 146 -28.70 36.37 -8.41
N LEU A 147 -27.98 37.47 -8.64
CA LEU A 147 -26.78 37.47 -9.49
C LEU A 147 -25.55 36.87 -8.80
N ASP A 148 -25.54 36.83 -7.47
CA ASP A 148 -24.46 36.22 -6.69
C ASP A 148 -24.66 34.69 -6.64
N PRO A 149 -23.61 33.86 -6.87
CA PRO A 149 -23.73 32.41 -6.85
C PRO A 149 -24.04 31.86 -5.45
N LEU A 150 -24.53 30.63 -5.37
CA LEU A 150 -24.49 29.84 -4.13
C LEU A 150 -23.11 29.21 -4.00
N GLN A 151 -22.57 29.17 -2.79
CA GLN A 151 -21.36 28.42 -2.50
C GLN A 151 -21.65 27.32 -1.49
N TYR A 152 -21.30 26.09 -1.85
CA TYR A 152 -21.30 24.95 -0.95
C TYR A 152 -19.86 24.57 -0.56
N THR A 153 -19.71 24.00 0.62
CA THR A 153 -18.48 23.35 1.08
C THR A 153 -18.79 21.94 1.54
N ALA A 154 -17.83 21.03 1.43
CA ALA A 154 -17.95 19.67 1.90
C ALA A 154 -16.85 19.35 2.92
N SER A 155 -17.19 18.58 3.95
CA SER A 155 -16.23 18.09 4.96
C SER A 155 -16.35 16.57 5.10
N PRO A 156 -15.25 15.79 4.95
CA PRO A 156 -13.89 16.24 4.63
C PRO A 156 -13.72 16.74 3.17
N SER A 157 -12.73 17.62 2.94
CA SER A 157 -12.40 18.16 1.62
C SER A 157 -11.51 17.19 0.81
N GLY A 158 -11.46 17.36 -0.53
CA GLY A 158 -10.61 16.55 -1.43
C GLY A 158 -11.36 15.61 -2.38
N GLY A 159 -12.69 15.52 -2.25
CA GLY A 159 -13.58 14.83 -3.17
C GLY A 159 -13.96 15.66 -4.40
N ALA A 160 -14.86 15.11 -5.21
CA ALA A 160 -15.31 15.69 -6.46
C ALA A 160 -16.76 16.21 -6.34
N TRP A 161 -16.97 17.45 -6.79
CA TRP A 161 -18.31 18.03 -6.95
C TRP A 161 -18.93 17.61 -8.27
N SER A 162 -20.25 17.36 -8.28
CA SER A 162 -21.03 17.06 -9.48
C SER A 162 -22.50 17.50 -9.32
N GLY A 163 -23.27 17.38 -10.41
CA GLY A 163 -24.64 17.90 -10.46
C GLY A 163 -24.67 19.34 -10.96
N ILE A 164 -25.33 20.24 -10.24
CA ILE A 164 -25.46 21.65 -10.66
C ILE A 164 -24.28 22.55 -10.26
N THR A 165 -23.33 22.02 -9.50
CA THR A 165 -22.13 22.75 -9.09
C THR A 165 -21.03 22.72 -10.15
N ASP A 166 -20.15 23.72 -10.15
CA ASP A 166 -18.82 23.60 -10.73
C ASP A 166 -17.86 22.77 -9.87
N ALA A 167 -16.62 22.60 -10.32
CA ALA A 167 -15.59 21.82 -9.61
C ALA A 167 -15.19 22.41 -8.24
N THR A 168 -15.63 23.62 -7.93
CA THR A 168 -15.36 24.32 -6.67
C THR A 168 -16.58 24.39 -5.74
N GLY A 169 -17.69 23.73 -6.11
CA GLY A 169 -18.92 23.73 -5.32
C GLY A 169 -19.77 25.00 -5.49
N MET A 170 -19.56 25.78 -6.57
CA MET A 170 -20.40 26.94 -6.87
C MET A 170 -21.57 26.59 -7.76
N VAL A 171 -22.73 27.16 -7.47
CA VAL A 171 -23.91 27.08 -8.34
C VAL A 171 -24.24 28.46 -8.89
N ASP A 172 -24.26 28.60 -10.21
CA ASP A 172 -24.77 29.80 -10.89
C ASP A 172 -26.30 29.80 -10.79
N ARG A 173 -26.84 30.77 -10.05
CA ARG A 173 -28.29 30.98 -9.87
C ARG A 173 -28.82 32.23 -10.57
N SER A 174 -28.12 32.72 -11.59
CA SER A 174 -28.57 33.88 -12.36
C SER A 174 -29.97 33.64 -12.95
N CYS A 175 -30.85 34.64 -12.87
CA CYS A 175 -32.25 34.53 -13.31
C CYS A 175 -32.42 34.14 -14.79
N ALA A 176 -31.36 34.27 -15.60
CA ALA A 176 -31.31 33.84 -16.99
C ALA A 176 -31.14 32.32 -17.15
N ALA A 177 -30.53 31.65 -16.16
CA ALA A 177 -30.28 30.21 -16.18
C ALA A 177 -31.45 29.38 -15.66
N ARG A 178 -32.33 29.95 -14.79
CA ARG A 178 -33.38 29.24 -14.02
C ARG A 178 -32.88 27.85 -13.62
N PRO A 179 -32.10 27.68 -12.53
CA PRO A 179 -31.64 26.35 -12.17
C PRO A 179 -32.86 25.44 -12.07
N SER A 180 -32.96 24.53 -13.04
CA SER A 180 -33.85 23.39 -12.97
C SER A 180 -33.48 22.71 -11.66
N SER A 181 -34.45 22.47 -10.79
CA SER A 181 -34.31 21.61 -9.60
C SER A 181 -33.29 20.51 -9.88
N GLY A 182 -32.12 20.61 -9.24
CA GLY A 182 -30.97 19.80 -9.58
C GLY A 182 -30.14 19.57 -8.33
N GLU A 183 -29.59 18.38 -8.22
CA GLU A 183 -28.89 17.95 -7.03
C GLU A 183 -27.47 18.53 -6.99
N VAL A 184 -27.04 18.92 -5.80
CA VAL A 184 -25.62 19.19 -5.50
C VAL A 184 -25.06 17.90 -4.91
N THR A 185 -24.10 17.30 -5.61
CA THR A 185 -23.48 16.03 -5.21
C THR A 185 -22.00 16.23 -4.94
N TYR A 186 -21.49 15.61 -3.88
CA TYR A 186 -20.07 15.57 -3.57
C TYR A 186 -19.66 14.14 -3.23
N SER A 187 -18.69 13.56 -3.94
CA SER A 187 -18.28 12.16 -3.79
C SER A 187 -16.79 12.02 -3.45
N MET A 188 -16.45 10.99 -2.67
CA MET A 188 -15.08 10.56 -2.42
C MET A 188 -14.96 9.05 -2.66
N ASP A 189 -13.90 8.61 -3.31
CA ASP A 189 -13.65 7.20 -3.56
C ASP A 189 -12.96 6.57 -2.34
N ALA A 190 -13.60 5.56 -1.73
CA ALA A 190 -13.03 4.77 -0.64
C ALA A 190 -13.04 3.29 -1.01
N VAL A 191 -11.96 2.58 -0.71
CA VAL A 191 -11.69 1.25 -1.29
C VAL A 191 -12.29 0.10 -0.48
N ASN A 192 -12.60 0.30 0.81
CA ASN A 192 -13.20 -0.72 1.68
C ASN A 192 -14.75 -0.74 1.68
N GLY A 193 -15.40 -0.20 0.64
CA GLY A 193 -16.82 -0.41 0.39
C GLY A 193 -17.81 0.22 1.39
N GLY A 194 -17.37 1.15 2.23
CA GLY A 194 -18.25 1.87 3.17
C GLY A 194 -19.03 3.03 2.53
N ASN A 195 -20.02 3.56 3.27
CA ASN A 195 -20.89 4.67 2.83
C ASN A 195 -20.21 6.05 2.89
N CYS A 196 -19.02 6.24 2.30
CA CYS A 196 -18.43 7.60 2.12
C CYS A 196 -18.50 8.08 0.68
N LEU A 197 -19.22 7.33 -0.17
CA LEU A 197 -19.25 7.55 -1.63
C LEU A 197 -20.02 8.81 -2.06
N GLY A 198 -20.58 9.57 -1.11
CA GLY A 198 -20.91 10.96 -1.35
C GLY A 198 -22.13 11.45 -0.59
N ALA A 199 -22.29 12.76 -0.56
CA ALA A 199 -23.49 13.44 -0.07
C ALA A 199 -24.23 14.10 -1.23
N VAL A 200 -25.55 14.15 -1.09
CA VAL A 200 -26.46 14.76 -2.06
C VAL A 200 -27.42 15.67 -1.33
N ILE A 201 -27.60 16.89 -1.82
CA ILE A 201 -28.65 17.81 -1.36
C ILE A 201 -29.43 18.35 -2.56
N SER A 202 -30.71 18.65 -2.34
CA SER A 202 -31.68 19.11 -3.34
C SER A 202 -32.10 20.56 -3.14
#